data_AF-A0A9P3H6L5-F1
#
_entry.id   AF-A0A9P3H6L5-F1
#
_cell.length_a   1.000
_cell.length_b   1.000
_cell.length_c   1.000
_cell.angle_alpha   90.00
_cell.angle_beta   90.00
_cell.angle_gamma   90.00
#
_symmetry.space_group_name_H-M   'P 1'
#
loop_
_entity.id
_entity.type
_entity.pdbx_description
1 polymer ?
#
loop_
_entity_poly.entity_id
_entity_poly.type
_entity_poly.pdbx_seq_one_letter_code
_entity_poly.pdbx_strand_id
1 'polypeptide(L)'
;MALWGTARACKAASRLPVVGETTRLLSLRQKLFSSIQDTFSSPRRFASGDASKSGFGNRSASGSGGRSEGPAKEKLRIVPFKMNVKQAEEVFERYHGHSFFSAKVNQVHKVEALYIPFWAASGSVRSKVINAQVGWDRMVTRYNKITKQNETSWETTWRAVQERHEFSHTYPSSVPDLQIYASYKYRRGFVNQIRSSTSIMSAKTLEPQDMESRDQEDINRGLQNRGLDPFTMKPSIALKFVRTAIEENEVRLAEEWLVNAYKSDRARIMSMDFQYDGLVLAPIYVPVYVFTIRHLDRNFRTFVQAHDAAGLAGGLRFYSWQRISAVTAVCAIAALAVLGTSRFGLGMTSGFWLGVVAPSLLVAWSVLYYPIVDYRIRDWWRQREMDGHTAEASSAPWDTDWTKAYDRMEEEQRRQDWSENQQYQQQSSYGSGRSSSAGSGPPGDPMGYYSTLGVSKDASVQEIQSAFRGLAMKWHPDRFSTPEDKAKGKKKFQEITAAYSVLRDAKKRRSYDTTGHV
;
A
#
# COMPACT_ATOMS: atom_id res chain seq x y z
N MET A 1 -14.74 35.80 -30.31
CA MET A 1 -15.87 35.67 -31.26
C MET A 1 -15.35 35.01 -32.52
N ALA A 2 -15.96 33.88 -32.91
CA ALA A 2 -15.87 33.19 -34.21
C ALA A 2 -14.49 32.64 -34.63
N LEU A 3 -14.28 31.42 -35.13
CA LEU A 3 -15.10 30.27 -35.59
C LEU A 3 -14.07 29.11 -35.73
N TRP A 4 -14.22 27.93 -35.13
CA TRP A 4 -14.90 26.74 -35.67
C TRP A 4 -14.76 26.50 -37.20
N GLY A 5 -14.12 25.39 -37.57
CA GLY A 5 -14.00 24.85 -38.93
C GLY A 5 -12.52 24.67 -39.31
N THR A 6 -11.92 23.49 -39.26
CA THR A 6 -12.23 22.39 -40.17
C THR A 6 -11.78 21.05 -39.60
N ALA A 7 -12.73 20.12 -39.49
CA ALA A 7 -12.46 18.70 -39.41
C ALA A 7 -12.69 18.10 -40.81
N ARG A 8 -11.65 17.51 -41.39
CA ARG A 8 -11.63 16.39 -42.38
C ARG A 8 -10.50 16.59 -43.40
N ALA A 9 -9.47 15.76 -43.28
CA ALA A 9 -8.81 15.01 -44.35
C ALA A 9 -7.30 14.86 -44.08
N CYS A 10 -6.89 13.77 -43.43
CA CYS A 10 -5.89 12.89 -44.02
C CYS A 10 -5.85 11.57 -43.24
N LYS A 11 -6.35 10.54 -43.93
CA LYS A 11 -6.35 9.13 -43.60
C LYS A 11 -5.25 8.54 -44.49
N ALA A 12 -4.38 7.69 -43.92
CA ALA A 12 -3.15 7.10 -44.52
C ALA A 12 -1.94 8.05 -44.51
N ALA A 13 -0.72 7.72 -44.11
CA ALA A 13 0.01 6.50 -43.71
C ALA A 13 1.06 6.96 -42.65
N SER A 14 1.63 6.16 -41.74
CA SER A 14 2.39 4.94 -41.94
C SER A 14 2.57 4.20 -40.59
N ARG A 15 2.54 2.87 -40.66
CA ARG A 15 2.84 1.92 -39.59
C ARG A 15 4.35 1.63 -39.59
N LEU A 16 4.94 1.42 -38.42
CA LEU A 16 5.90 0.35 -38.05
C LEU A 16 6.23 0.48 -36.53
N PRO A 17 6.76 -0.58 -35.85
CA PRO A 17 6.05 -1.20 -34.73
C PRO A 17 6.77 -1.05 -33.37
N VAL A 18 6.02 -0.95 -32.27
CA VAL A 18 6.55 -1.22 -30.92
C VAL A 18 5.47 -1.91 -30.05
N VAL A 19 5.70 -3.21 -29.86
CA VAL A 19 5.46 -4.06 -28.67
C VAL A 19 4.08 -4.00 -28.01
N GLY A 20 3.28 -5.03 -28.28
CA GLY A 20 2.02 -5.32 -27.62
C GLY A 20 2.20 -6.10 -26.33
N GLU A 21 1.91 -5.45 -25.20
CA GLU A 21 1.80 -6.11 -23.89
C GLU A 21 0.52 -5.69 -23.13
N THR A 22 -0.24 -4.72 -23.63
CA THR A 22 -1.40 -4.15 -22.91
C THR A 22 -2.74 -4.75 -23.33
N THR A 23 -2.82 -5.50 -24.43
CA THR A 23 -4.08 -6.05 -24.94
C THR A 23 -4.45 -7.43 -24.37
N ARG A 24 -3.55 -8.09 -23.61
CA ARG A 24 -3.81 -9.40 -22.98
C ARG A 24 -4.68 -9.34 -21.72
N LEU A 25 -4.68 -8.23 -20.98
CA LEU A 25 -5.39 -8.12 -19.70
C LEU A 25 -6.90 -7.85 -19.84
N LEU A 26 -7.34 -7.27 -20.97
CA LEU A 26 -8.76 -6.92 -21.17
C LEU A 26 -9.60 -8.10 -21.69
N SER A 27 -9.04 -9.01 -22.48
CA SER A 27 -9.80 -10.12 -23.07
C SER A 27 -10.03 -11.30 -22.11
N LEU A 28 -9.16 -11.48 -21.12
CA LEU A 28 -9.31 -12.48 -20.05
C LEU A 28 -10.38 -12.07 -19.02
N ARG A 29 -10.51 -10.77 -18.74
CA ARG A 29 -11.49 -10.25 -17.77
C ARG A 29 -12.94 -10.36 -18.26
N GLN A 30 -13.16 -10.30 -19.58
CA GLN A 30 -14.49 -10.41 -20.18
C GLN A 30 -15.00 -11.85 -20.29
N LYS A 31 -14.11 -12.85 -20.35
CA LYS A 31 -14.49 -14.27 -20.50
C LYS A 31 -14.78 -14.98 -19.18
N LEU A 32 -14.23 -14.49 -18.05
CA LEU A 32 -14.53 -15.04 -16.72
C LEU A 32 -15.93 -14.66 -16.22
N PHE A 33 -16.51 -13.55 -16.72
CA PHE A 33 -17.80 -13.04 -16.25
C PHE A 33 -19.01 -13.81 -16.82
N SER A 34 -18.87 -14.47 -17.96
CA SER A 34 -19.98 -15.21 -18.59
C SER A 34 -20.12 -16.66 -18.12
N SER A 35 -19.12 -17.21 -17.43
CA SER A 35 -19.15 -18.62 -16.99
C SER A 35 -19.74 -18.84 -15.60
N ILE A 36 -20.11 -17.76 -14.89
CA ILE A 36 -20.56 -17.81 -13.48
C ILE A 36 -22.10 -17.76 -13.37
N GLN A 37 -22.83 -17.47 -14.45
CA GLN A 37 -24.30 -17.31 -14.39
C GLN A 37 -25.12 -18.60 -14.59
N ASP A 38 -24.53 -19.73 -14.99
CA ASP A 38 -25.30 -20.91 -15.41
C ASP A 38 -25.31 -22.08 -14.41
N THR A 39 -24.97 -21.87 -13.13
CA THR A 39 -24.83 -23.00 -12.17
C THR A 39 -25.55 -22.83 -10.84
N PHE A 40 -26.73 -22.22 -10.81
CA PHE A 40 -27.57 -22.30 -9.60
C PHE A 40 -29.07 -22.39 -9.92
N SER A 41 -29.59 -23.61 -9.91
CA SER A 41 -31.01 -23.90 -9.73
C SER A 41 -31.23 -24.93 -8.60
N SER A 42 -31.80 -24.40 -7.51
CA SER A 42 -32.74 -25.03 -6.58
C SER A 42 -32.24 -25.92 -5.40
N PRO A 43 -32.99 -25.95 -4.25
CA PRO A 43 -32.45 -26.26 -2.93
C PRO A 43 -33.07 -27.50 -2.24
N ARG A 44 -32.41 -28.06 -1.22
CA ARG A 44 -33.08 -28.88 -0.17
C ARG A 44 -32.50 -28.65 1.23
N ARG A 45 -33.44 -28.56 2.19
CA ARG A 45 -33.33 -28.40 3.66
C ARG A 45 -32.86 -29.69 4.35
N PHE A 46 -32.27 -29.58 5.55
CA PHE A 46 -32.55 -30.31 6.81
C PHE A 46 -31.65 -29.69 7.94
N ALA A 47 -32.21 -29.02 8.96
CA ALA A 47 -32.45 -29.47 10.36
C ALA A 47 -31.15 -29.77 11.16
N SER A 48 -30.71 -28.87 12.06
CA SER A 48 -31.04 -28.73 13.51
C SER A 48 -30.13 -29.55 14.44
N GLY A 49 -29.57 -28.90 15.47
CA GLY A 49 -28.90 -29.59 16.58
C GLY A 49 -28.07 -28.66 17.47
N ASP A 50 -28.68 -28.19 18.55
CA ASP A 50 -28.07 -27.50 19.69
C ASP A 50 -27.06 -28.38 20.45
N ALA A 51 -26.04 -27.77 21.08
CA ALA A 51 -25.62 -28.07 22.47
C ALA A 51 -24.40 -27.25 22.94
N SER A 52 -24.68 -26.32 23.86
CA SER A 52 -24.04 -26.12 25.17
C SER A 52 -22.50 -25.98 25.36
N LYS A 53 -22.14 -24.77 25.83
CA LYS A 53 -21.43 -24.43 27.09
C LYS A 53 -20.08 -25.08 27.43
N SER A 54 -19.05 -24.22 27.55
CA SER A 54 -18.20 -23.97 28.74
C SER A 54 -16.93 -23.27 28.23
N GLY A 55 -16.49 -22.10 28.71
CA GLY A 55 -16.08 -21.84 30.09
C GLY A 55 -14.67 -21.24 30.00
N PHE A 56 -14.60 -19.92 30.13
CA PHE A 56 -13.43 -19.06 30.02
C PHE A 56 -12.37 -19.30 31.11
N GLY A 57 -11.10 -19.05 30.77
CA GLY A 57 -9.99 -18.82 31.69
C GLY A 57 -9.00 -17.85 31.07
N ASN A 58 -9.20 -16.55 31.32
CA ASN A 58 -8.44 -15.41 30.76
C ASN A 58 -7.00 -15.33 31.29
N ARG A 59 -6.07 -14.97 30.39
CA ARG A 59 -4.92 -14.12 30.71
C ARG A 59 -5.31 -12.67 30.45
N SER A 60 -4.99 -11.82 31.41
CA SER A 60 -5.01 -10.37 31.36
C SER A 60 -3.98 -9.81 30.38
N ALA A 61 -4.41 -8.94 29.47
CA ALA A 61 -3.56 -7.93 28.83
C ALA A 61 -4.31 -6.58 28.82
N SER A 62 -3.66 -5.58 29.40
CA SER A 62 -4.06 -4.17 29.40
C SER A 62 -3.92 -3.56 28.00
N GLY A 63 -4.97 -2.88 27.53
CA GLY A 63 -4.99 -2.17 26.27
C GLY A 63 -4.40 -0.76 26.31
N SER A 64 -4.28 -0.16 25.12
CA SER A 64 -4.54 1.27 24.90
C SER A 64 -4.57 1.63 23.40
N GLY A 65 -5.70 2.18 22.93
CA GLY A 65 -5.74 3.29 21.95
C GLY A 65 -6.07 2.95 20.50
N GLY A 66 -7.34 3.13 20.12
CA GLY A 66 -7.85 2.94 18.75
C GLY A 66 -7.09 3.74 17.69
N ARG A 67 -6.33 3.02 16.87
CA ARG A 67 -5.57 3.47 15.70
C ARG A 67 -5.46 2.27 14.79
N SER A 68 -5.91 2.37 13.53
CA SER A 68 -5.79 1.35 12.46
C SER A 68 -4.92 0.17 12.90
N GLU A 69 -5.54 -0.79 13.59
CA GLU A 69 -4.76 -1.71 14.42
C GLU A 69 -4.05 -2.65 13.47
N GLY A 70 -2.75 -2.39 13.29
CA GLY A 70 -1.85 -3.31 12.65
C GLY A 70 -1.85 -4.65 13.39
N PRO A 71 -1.20 -5.66 12.83
CA PRO A 71 -1.20 -7.01 13.39
C PRO A 71 -0.77 -6.99 14.87
N ALA A 72 -1.38 -7.85 15.68
CA ALA A 72 -1.11 -7.96 17.11
C ALA A 72 0.40 -7.93 17.41
N LYS A 73 0.82 -7.05 18.34
CA LYS A 73 2.23 -6.74 18.61
C LYS A 73 3.07 -7.99 18.88
N GLU A 74 2.49 -9.01 19.51
CA GLU A 74 3.12 -10.28 19.86
C GLU A 74 3.53 -11.15 18.65
N LYS A 75 2.97 -10.88 17.47
CA LYS A 75 3.26 -11.60 16.22
C LYS A 75 4.12 -10.80 15.24
N LEU A 76 4.56 -9.60 15.64
CA LEU A 76 5.38 -8.73 14.80
C LEU A 76 6.82 -9.22 14.79
N ARG A 77 7.31 -9.51 13.59
CA ARG A 77 8.72 -9.84 13.38
C ARG A 77 9.44 -8.64 12.79
N ILE A 78 10.70 -8.47 13.16
CA ILE A 78 11.58 -7.41 12.69
C ILE A 78 12.89 -7.99 12.18
N VAL A 79 13.37 -7.47 11.07
CA VAL A 79 14.71 -7.77 10.56
C VAL A 79 15.69 -6.78 11.21
N PRO A 80 16.79 -7.24 11.83
CA PRO A 80 17.74 -6.34 12.47
C PRO A 80 18.45 -5.43 11.46
N PHE A 81 18.78 -4.20 11.84
CA PHE A 81 19.75 -3.41 11.09
C PHE A 81 21.14 -4.06 11.22
N LYS A 82 21.83 -4.21 10.10
CA LYS A 82 23.22 -4.70 10.05
C LYS A 82 24.16 -3.73 9.34
N MET A 83 23.61 -2.83 8.53
CA MET A 83 24.36 -1.88 7.73
C MET A 83 24.36 -0.50 8.39
N ASN A 84 25.52 0.13 8.45
CA ASN A 84 25.68 1.50 8.95
C ASN A 84 25.25 2.53 7.89
N VAL A 85 24.98 3.78 8.32
CA VAL A 85 24.67 4.88 7.40
C VAL A 85 25.74 5.11 6.35
N LYS A 86 27.04 4.98 6.69
CA LYS A 86 28.13 5.18 5.71
C LYS A 86 28.10 4.13 4.60
N GLN A 87 27.90 2.86 4.95
CA GLN A 87 27.74 1.78 3.98
C GLN A 87 26.47 2.01 3.13
N ALA A 88 25.41 2.54 3.74
CA ALA A 88 24.20 2.91 3.02
C ALA A 88 24.41 4.05 2.01
N GLU A 89 25.24 5.03 2.36
CA GLU A 89 25.67 6.11 1.45
C GLU A 89 26.45 5.54 0.26
N GLU A 90 27.37 4.59 0.46
CA GLU A 90 28.09 3.92 -0.63
C GLU A 90 27.15 3.17 -1.58
N VAL A 91 26.15 2.47 -1.05
CA VAL A 91 25.13 1.79 -1.85
C VAL A 91 24.27 2.79 -2.62
N PHE A 92 23.88 3.88 -1.98
CA PHE A 92 23.14 4.97 -2.59
C PHE A 92 23.93 5.60 -3.75
N GLU A 93 25.21 5.90 -3.54
CA GLU A 93 26.11 6.43 -4.56
C GLU A 93 26.28 5.45 -5.71
N ARG A 94 26.43 4.14 -5.43
CA ARG A 94 26.49 3.10 -6.47
C ARG A 94 25.20 3.08 -7.29
N TYR A 95 24.04 3.15 -6.65
CA TYR A 95 22.75 3.13 -7.34
C TYR A 95 22.54 4.31 -8.28
N HIS A 96 23.01 5.51 -7.88
CA HIS A 96 22.90 6.74 -8.67
C HIS A 96 24.13 7.08 -9.51
N GLY A 97 25.25 6.37 -9.37
CA GLY A 97 26.54 6.73 -9.95
C GLY A 97 27.14 5.72 -10.92
N HIS A 98 26.59 4.50 -11.02
CA HIS A 98 27.21 3.41 -11.79
C HIS A 98 27.22 3.62 -13.32
N SER A 99 26.28 4.39 -13.89
CA SER A 99 26.21 4.60 -15.34
C SER A 99 26.83 5.93 -15.78
N PHE A 100 27.43 5.96 -16.97
CA PHE A 100 27.94 7.18 -17.62
C PHE A 100 26.90 8.31 -17.68
N PHE A 101 25.62 7.95 -17.87
CA PHE A 101 24.51 8.91 -17.98
C PHE A 101 23.94 9.35 -16.63
N SER A 102 24.41 8.80 -15.51
CA SER A 102 23.83 9.12 -14.20
C SER A 102 24.22 10.54 -13.75
N ALA A 103 23.31 11.21 -13.04
CA ALA A 103 23.60 12.51 -12.43
C ALA A 103 24.40 12.31 -11.14
N LYS A 104 25.42 13.15 -10.91
CA LYS A 104 26.07 13.20 -9.60
C LYS A 104 25.10 13.83 -8.58
N VAL A 105 24.62 13.03 -7.64
CA VAL A 105 23.72 13.48 -6.57
C VAL A 105 24.56 13.97 -5.41
N ASN A 106 25.00 15.24 -5.46
CA ASN A 106 25.93 15.79 -4.46
C ASN A 106 25.25 16.31 -3.18
N GLN A 107 23.91 16.39 -3.13
CA GLN A 107 23.18 16.99 -2.01
C GLN A 107 22.09 16.05 -1.51
N VAL A 108 22.48 15.11 -0.64
CA VAL A 108 21.53 14.41 0.21
C VAL A 108 21.05 15.41 1.26
N HIS A 109 19.75 15.70 1.28
CA HIS A 109 19.18 16.70 2.17
C HIS A 109 18.94 16.13 3.58
N LYS A 110 18.44 14.90 3.65
CA LYS A 110 18.09 14.23 4.90
C LYS A 110 18.19 12.71 4.74
N VAL A 111 18.71 12.05 5.77
CA VAL A 111 18.71 10.59 5.91
C VAL A 111 17.78 10.24 7.07
N GLU A 112 16.93 9.22 6.90
CA GLU A 112 16.05 8.70 7.93
C GLU A 112 16.23 7.18 8.04
N ALA A 113 16.32 6.65 9.26
CA ALA A 113 16.35 5.22 9.53
C ALA A 113 14.93 4.76 9.89
N LEU A 114 14.33 3.90 9.08
CA LEU A 114 12.93 3.51 9.20
C LEU A 114 12.75 1.99 9.06
N TYR A 115 11.74 1.49 9.75
CA TYR A 115 11.19 0.16 9.58
C TYR A 115 9.93 0.24 8.74
N ILE A 116 9.99 -0.39 7.57
CA ILE A 116 8.90 -0.40 6.60
C ILE A 116 8.13 -1.74 6.71
N PRO A 117 6.79 -1.73 6.78
CA PRO A 117 5.99 -2.93 6.99
C PRO A 117 5.80 -3.73 5.69
N PHE A 118 5.94 -5.05 5.78
CA PHE A 118 5.69 -6.01 4.72
C PHE A 118 4.82 -7.17 5.22
N TRP A 119 4.02 -7.71 4.31
CA TRP A 119 3.39 -9.02 4.45
C TRP A 119 4.27 -10.05 3.74
N ALA A 120 4.77 -11.04 4.48
CA ALA A 120 5.51 -12.15 3.91
C ALA A 120 4.61 -13.39 3.87
N ALA A 121 4.37 -13.94 2.68
CA ALA A 121 3.55 -15.12 2.51
C ALA A 121 4.38 -16.39 2.42
N SER A 122 3.86 -17.50 2.95
CA SER A 122 4.40 -18.83 2.72
C SER A 122 3.28 -19.84 2.56
N GLY A 123 3.50 -20.88 1.75
CA GLY A 123 2.53 -21.96 1.57
C GLY A 123 2.96 -22.90 0.45
N SER A 124 2.11 -23.84 0.11
CA SER A 124 2.32 -24.74 -1.02
C SER A 124 1.17 -24.60 -2.01
N VAL A 125 1.47 -24.79 -3.29
CA VAL A 125 0.47 -24.74 -4.35
C VAL A 125 0.59 -25.97 -5.22
N ARG A 126 -0.57 -26.60 -5.45
CA ARG A 126 -0.75 -27.60 -6.49
C ARG A 126 -1.40 -26.94 -7.68
N SER A 127 -0.77 -27.04 -8.83
CA SER A 127 -1.21 -26.41 -10.06
C SER A 127 -1.42 -27.46 -11.14
N LYS A 128 -2.53 -27.37 -11.86
CA LYS A 128 -2.91 -28.36 -12.87
C LYS A 128 -3.14 -27.67 -14.19
N VAL A 129 -2.34 -28.03 -15.18
CA VAL A 129 -2.50 -27.54 -16.55
C VAL A 129 -3.68 -28.26 -17.19
N ILE A 130 -4.74 -27.52 -17.47
CA ILE A 130 -5.93 -28.06 -18.14
C ILE A 130 -5.73 -28.03 -19.65
N ASN A 131 -5.32 -26.88 -20.18
CA ASN A 131 -5.10 -26.66 -21.62
C ASN A 131 -3.84 -25.83 -21.84
N ALA A 132 -2.99 -26.30 -22.74
CA ALA A 132 -1.78 -25.61 -23.15
C ALA A 132 -1.53 -25.78 -24.64
N GLN A 133 -0.71 -24.89 -25.20
CA GLN A 133 -0.22 -25.00 -26.57
C GLN A 133 1.28 -24.73 -26.62
N VAL A 134 1.97 -25.51 -27.44
CA VAL A 134 3.40 -25.35 -27.73
C VAL A 134 3.58 -24.90 -29.17
N GLY A 135 4.59 -24.08 -29.42
CA GLY A 135 4.81 -23.38 -30.66
C GLY A 135 6.24 -23.52 -31.17
N TRP A 136 6.38 -23.80 -32.47
CA TRP A 136 7.66 -23.80 -33.18
C TRP A 136 7.73 -22.61 -34.11
N ASP A 137 8.77 -21.80 -33.95
CA ASP A 137 9.03 -20.63 -34.77
C ASP A 137 9.66 -21.09 -36.09
N ARG A 138 9.05 -20.70 -37.20
CA ARG A 138 9.55 -20.96 -38.55
C ARG A 138 9.63 -19.66 -39.33
N MET A 139 10.67 -19.55 -40.13
CA MET A 139 10.82 -18.45 -41.07
C MET A 139 9.95 -18.72 -42.30
N VAL A 140 8.98 -17.85 -42.57
CA VAL A 140 8.06 -17.97 -43.70
C VAL A 140 8.23 -16.75 -44.58
N THR A 141 8.47 -16.99 -45.87
CA THR A 141 8.54 -15.94 -46.88
C THR A 141 7.19 -15.86 -47.59
N ARG A 142 6.55 -14.69 -47.55
CA ARG A 142 5.29 -14.43 -48.27
C ARG A 142 5.49 -13.30 -49.25
N TYR A 143 4.94 -13.46 -50.45
CA TYR A 143 4.87 -12.38 -51.42
C TYR A 143 3.80 -11.36 -50.99
N ASN A 144 4.23 -10.14 -50.69
CA ASN A 144 3.31 -9.06 -50.38
C ASN A 144 2.91 -8.35 -51.69
N LYS A 145 1.62 -8.46 -52.06
CA LYS A 145 1.08 -7.89 -53.29
C LYS A 145 1.14 -6.37 -53.35
N ILE A 146 1.21 -5.69 -52.20
CA ILE A 146 1.21 -4.21 -52.11
C ILE A 146 2.62 -3.67 -52.31
N THR A 147 3.59 -4.22 -51.56
CA THR A 147 4.99 -3.79 -51.65
C THR A 147 5.72 -4.44 -52.84
N LYS A 148 5.10 -5.45 -53.47
CA LYS A 148 5.64 -6.28 -54.58
C LYS A 148 6.97 -6.95 -54.21
N GLN A 149 7.18 -7.22 -52.93
CA GLN A 149 8.40 -7.82 -52.41
C GLN A 149 8.09 -9.11 -51.64
N ASN A 150 9.09 -9.99 -51.59
CA ASN A 150 9.06 -11.15 -50.71
C ASN A 150 9.45 -10.70 -49.30
N GLU A 151 8.49 -10.75 -48.38
CA GLU A 151 8.71 -10.39 -46.99
C GLU A 151 8.88 -11.66 -46.17
N THR A 152 10.00 -11.74 -45.46
CA THR A 152 10.33 -12.84 -44.58
C THR A 152 9.89 -12.50 -43.16
N SER A 153 9.02 -13.32 -42.59
CA SER A 153 8.48 -13.16 -41.23
C SER A 153 8.73 -14.41 -40.41
N TRP A 154 8.98 -14.23 -39.12
CA TRP A 154 8.86 -15.32 -38.16
C TRP A 154 7.38 -15.62 -37.91
N GLU A 155 6.98 -16.87 -38.07
CA GLU A 155 5.64 -17.35 -37.75
C GLU A 155 5.72 -18.54 -36.79
N THR A 156 4.93 -18.52 -35.71
CA THR A 156 4.85 -19.64 -34.75
C THR A 156 3.74 -20.60 -35.14
N THR A 157 4.06 -21.88 -35.33
CA THR A 157 3.07 -22.94 -35.56
C THR A 157 2.67 -23.55 -34.22
N TRP A 158 1.44 -23.30 -33.78
CA TRP A 158 0.92 -23.78 -32.49
C TRP A 158 0.30 -25.17 -32.61
N ARG A 159 0.58 -26.05 -31.65
CA ARG A 159 -0.12 -27.32 -31.44
C ARG A 159 -0.60 -27.43 -30.00
N ALA A 160 -1.78 -28.03 -29.82
CA ALA A 160 -2.34 -28.26 -28.50
C ALA A 160 -1.64 -29.43 -27.80
N VAL A 161 -1.40 -29.27 -26.51
CA VAL A 161 -0.90 -30.32 -25.62
C VAL A 161 -2.11 -31.10 -25.10
N GLN A 162 -2.15 -32.41 -25.37
CA GLN A 162 -3.28 -33.27 -24.98
C GLN A 162 -3.17 -33.77 -23.54
N GLU A 163 -1.94 -33.87 -23.02
CA GLU A 163 -1.69 -34.38 -21.68
C GLU A 163 -1.89 -33.30 -20.62
N ARG A 164 -2.54 -33.69 -19.52
CA ARG A 164 -2.69 -32.83 -18.34
C ARG A 164 -1.52 -33.08 -17.42
N HIS A 165 -0.83 -32.01 -17.04
CA HIS A 165 0.30 -32.07 -16.13
C HIS A 165 -0.04 -31.37 -14.83
N GLU A 166 0.41 -31.96 -13.73
CA GLU A 166 0.23 -31.44 -12.38
C GLU A 166 1.59 -31.16 -11.76
N PHE A 167 1.70 -30.00 -11.12
CA PHE A 167 2.90 -29.55 -10.45
C PHE A 167 2.56 -29.23 -8.99
N SER A 168 3.55 -29.41 -8.12
CA SER A 168 3.42 -29.06 -6.71
C SER A 168 4.68 -28.33 -6.28
N HIS A 169 4.54 -27.04 -5.99
CA HIS A 169 5.64 -26.19 -5.56
C HIS A 169 5.38 -25.63 -4.16
N THR A 170 6.45 -25.55 -3.38
CA THR A 170 6.41 -24.93 -2.06
C THR A 170 7.08 -23.57 -2.12
N TYR A 171 6.39 -22.59 -1.57
CA TYR A 171 6.72 -21.18 -1.62
C TYR A 171 7.08 -20.69 -0.22
N PRO A 172 8.39 -20.62 0.12
CA PRO A 172 8.82 -20.11 1.41
C PRO A 172 8.70 -18.59 1.48
N SER A 173 8.58 -18.04 2.70
CA SER A 173 8.48 -16.60 2.93
C SER A 173 9.73 -15.80 2.52
N SER A 174 10.83 -16.47 2.21
CA SER A 174 12.05 -15.86 1.68
C SER A 174 11.90 -15.43 0.22
N VAL A 175 10.94 -15.94 -0.56
CA VAL A 175 10.80 -15.53 -1.97
C VAL A 175 10.42 -14.05 -2.05
N PRO A 176 11.21 -13.17 -2.72
CA PRO A 176 10.94 -11.73 -2.77
C PRO A 176 9.57 -11.37 -3.32
N ASP A 177 9.03 -12.13 -4.27
CA ASP A 177 7.74 -11.84 -4.89
C ASP A 177 6.54 -12.05 -3.96
N LEU A 178 6.72 -12.87 -2.93
CA LEU A 178 5.73 -13.10 -1.87
C LEU A 178 5.82 -12.08 -0.74
N GLN A 179 6.78 -11.15 -0.81
CA GLN A 179 6.92 -10.04 0.12
C GLN A 179 6.16 -8.84 -0.46
N ILE A 180 5.01 -8.53 0.13
CA ILE A 180 4.13 -7.45 -0.31
C ILE A 180 4.29 -6.27 0.64
N TYR A 181 4.65 -5.11 0.09
CA TYR A 181 4.69 -3.89 0.87
C TYR A 181 3.31 -3.57 1.48
N ALA A 182 3.25 -3.46 2.80
CA ALA A 182 2.01 -3.45 3.57
C ALA A 182 1.51 -2.05 3.94
N SER A 183 2.11 -1.00 3.36
CA SER A 183 1.67 0.37 3.58
C SER A 183 1.45 1.12 2.26
N TYR A 184 0.63 2.17 2.30
CA TYR A 184 0.35 3.04 1.17
C TYR A 184 1.16 4.34 1.19
N LYS A 185 2.01 4.52 2.23
CA LYS A 185 2.81 5.74 2.41
C LYS A 185 3.84 5.97 1.31
N TYR A 186 4.40 4.90 0.76
CA TYR A 186 5.44 4.93 -0.28
C TYR A 186 4.99 4.18 -1.52
N ARG A 187 5.65 4.45 -2.65
CA ARG A 187 5.34 3.76 -3.90
C ARG A 187 5.86 2.33 -3.87
N ARG A 188 4.96 1.35 -4.04
CA ARG A 188 5.28 -0.08 -4.10
C ARG A 188 6.41 -0.40 -5.07
N GLY A 189 6.41 0.16 -6.28
CA GLY A 189 7.47 -0.11 -7.27
C GLY A 189 8.89 0.30 -6.85
N PHE A 190 9.05 1.27 -5.93
CA PHE A 190 10.35 1.63 -5.36
C PHE A 190 10.71 0.69 -4.21
N VAL A 191 9.73 0.41 -3.35
CA VAL A 191 9.90 -0.47 -2.18
C VAL A 191 10.05 -1.95 -2.57
N ASN A 192 9.51 -2.36 -3.71
CA ASN A 192 9.65 -3.74 -4.20
C ASN A 192 11.08 -4.06 -4.67
N GLN A 193 11.90 -3.04 -4.99
CA GLN A 193 13.29 -3.22 -5.41
C GLN A 193 14.22 -3.55 -4.24
N ILE A 194 13.80 -3.28 -3.00
CA ILE A 194 14.58 -3.53 -1.78
C ILE A 194 14.21 -4.87 -1.10
N ARG A 195 13.42 -5.72 -1.78
CA ARG A 195 13.03 -7.04 -1.26
C ARG A 195 14.20 -8.01 -1.40
N SER A 196 14.58 -8.69 -0.32
CA SER A 196 15.63 -9.72 -0.35
C SER A 196 15.19 -10.98 0.36
N SER A 197 15.71 -12.11 -0.10
CA SER A 197 15.43 -13.42 0.46
C SER A 197 16.15 -13.70 1.77
N THR A 198 17.38 -13.19 1.88
CA THR A 198 18.27 -13.33 3.04
C THR A 198 17.75 -12.61 4.29
N SER A 199 17.14 -11.44 4.10
CA SER A 199 16.72 -10.58 5.21
C SER A 199 15.64 -11.20 6.07
N ILE A 200 14.64 -11.85 5.47
CA ILE A 200 13.51 -12.42 6.20
C ILE A 200 13.92 -13.61 7.07
N MET A 201 14.95 -14.37 6.69
CA MET A 201 15.42 -15.50 7.48
C MET A 201 15.99 -15.07 8.84
N SER A 202 16.50 -13.85 8.92
CA SER A 202 17.04 -13.26 10.17
C SER A 202 15.98 -12.57 11.04
N ALA A 203 14.71 -12.60 10.64
CA ALA A 203 13.66 -11.86 11.33
C ALA A 203 13.39 -12.45 12.73
N LYS A 204 13.50 -11.62 13.77
CA LYS A 204 13.25 -11.94 15.18
C LYS A 204 11.98 -11.25 15.69
N THR A 205 11.51 -11.60 16.88
CA THR A 205 10.39 -10.90 17.52
C THR A 205 10.77 -9.44 17.83
N LEU A 206 9.83 -8.52 17.65
CA LEU A 206 10.04 -7.10 17.92
C LEU A 206 10.28 -6.83 19.41
N GLU A 207 11.43 -6.25 19.75
CA GLU A 207 11.74 -5.76 21.10
C GLU A 207 11.92 -4.23 21.10
N PRO A 208 11.62 -3.52 22.21
CA PRO A 208 11.79 -2.07 22.28
C PRO A 208 13.21 -1.58 21.93
N GLN A 209 14.23 -2.38 22.28
CA GLN A 209 15.64 -2.06 22.03
C GLN A 209 16.00 -2.02 20.53
N ASP A 210 15.21 -2.67 19.67
CA ASP A 210 15.47 -2.67 18.22
C ASP A 210 15.18 -1.32 17.55
N MET A 211 14.39 -0.49 18.24
CA MET A 211 14.03 0.85 17.78
C MET A 211 15.14 1.88 18.04
N GLU A 212 16.11 1.56 18.88
CA GLU A 212 17.24 2.43 19.19
C GLU A 212 18.43 2.08 18.30
N SER A 213 19.13 3.08 17.75
CA SER A 213 20.39 2.82 17.05
C SER A 213 21.51 2.63 18.07
N ARG A 214 22.30 1.58 17.88
CA ARG A 214 23.47 1.25 18.72
C ARG A 214 24.78 1.65 18.04
N ASP A 215 24.72 2.08 16.79
CA ASP A 215 25.90 2.38 15.97
C ASP A 215 26.32 3.84 16.17
N GLN A 216 27.58 4.05 16.54
CA GLN A 216 28.11 5.39 16.82
C GLN A 216 28.00 6.32 15.58
N GLU A 217 28.14 5.77 14.38
CA GLU A 217 28.02 6.52 13.12
C GLU A 217 26.60 7.07 12.92
N ASP A 218 25.57 6.27 13.20
CA ASP A 218 24.18 6.67 13.14
C ASP A 218 23.88 7.77 14.16
N ILE A 219 24.37 7.59 15.39
CA ILE A 219 24.21 8.56 16.49
C ILE A 219 24.87 9.89 16.13
N ASN A 220 26.08 9.87 15.57
CA ASN A 220 26.79 11.07 15.11
C ASN A 220 26.02 11.81 14.00
N ARG A 221 25.22 11.10 13.20
CA ARG A 221 24.34 11.67 12.17
C ARG A 221 22.94 12.05 12.69
N GLY A 222 22.69 11.91 13.99
CA GLY A 222 21.40 12.26 14.63
C GLY A 222 20.30 11.20 14.49
N LEU A 223 20.64 9.96 14.10
CA LEU A 223 19.72 8.85 13.88
C LEU A 223 19.60 7.96 15.13
N GLN A 224 19.29 8.58 16.27
CA GLN A 224 19.22 7.86 17.55
C GLN A 224 18.02 6.90 17.61
N ASN A 225 16.88 7.31 17.06
CA ASN A 225 15.64 6.53 17.07
C ASN A 225 15.22 6.15 15.66
N ARG A 226 14.88 4.88 15.45
CA ARG A 226 14.37 4.32 14.21
C ARG A 226 12.85 4.48 14.18
N GLY A 227 12.31 5.02 13.10
CA GLY A 227 10.86 5.15 12.95
C GLY A 227 10.19 3.84 12.57
N LEU A 228 8.95 3.63 13.01
CA LEU A 228 8.11 2.50 12.60
C LEU A 228 6.96 3.00 11.72
N ASP A 229 6.83 2.47 10.51
CA ASP A 229 5.68 2.80 9.67
C ASP A 229 4.48 1.88 9.97
N PRO A 230 3.24 2.41 9.98
CA PRO A 230 2.07 1.62 10.27
C PRO A 230 1.69 0.71 9.10
N PHE A 231 1.14 -0.45 9.41
CA PHE A 231 0.44 -1.29 8.43
C PHE A 231 -0.87 -0.61 8.03
N THR A 232 -1.00 -0.24 6.76
CA THR A 232 -2.22 0.39 6.23
C THR A 232 -2.95 -0.52 5.25
N MET A 233 -2.28 -1.52 4.68
CA MET A 233 -2.88 -2.51 3.77
C MET A 233 -3.44 -3.68 4.57
N LYS A 234 -4.71 -4.04 4.29
CA LYS A 234 -5.35 -5.21 4.91
C LYS A 234 -4.72 -6.53 4.42
N PRO A 235 -4.68 -7.58 5.27
CA PRO A 235 -4.20 -8.91 4.89
C PRO A 235 -4.90 -9.53 3.67
N SER A 236 -6.21 -9.30 3.50
CA SER A 236 -6.98 -9.84 2.37
C SER A 236 -6.49 -9.31 1.01
N ILE A 237 -6.13 -8.02 0.95
CA ILE A 237 -5.56 -7.40 -0.25
C ILE A 237 -4.16 -7.97 -0.51
N ALA A 238 -3.36 -8.14 0.54
CA ALA A 238 -2.02 -8.72 0.42
C ALA A 238 -2.07 -10.16 -0.11
N LEU A 239 -3.02 -10.97 0.36
CA LEU A 239 -3.25 -12.32 -0.18
C LEU A 239 -3.59 -12.33 -1.67
N LYS A 240 -4.38 -11.37 -2.15
CA LYS A 240 -4.70 -11.25 -3.57
C LYS A 240 -3.43 -11.05 -4.40
N PHE A 241 -2.55 -10.15 -3.97
CA PHE A 241 -1.26 -9.93 -4.64
C PHE A 241 -0.36 -11.16 -4.60
N VAL A 242 -0.29 -11.83 -3.46
CA VAL A 242 0.46 -13.08 -3.30
C VAL A 242 -0.08 -14.15 -4.24
N ARG A 243 -1.40 -14.29 -4.32
CA ARG A 243 -2.05 -15.25 -5.21
C ARG A 243 -1.68 -14.98 -6.67
N THR A 244 -1.82 -13.74 -7.12
CA THR A 244 -1.44 -13.34 -8.48
C THR A 244 0.03 -13.61 -8.76
N ALA A 245 0.93 -13.29 -7.82
CA ALA A 245 2.36 -13.56 -7.97
C ALA A 245 2.67 -15.06 -8.08
N ILE A 246 1.99 -15.90 -7.28
CA ILE A 246 2.15 -17.36 -7.35
C ILE A 246 1.60 -17.89 -8.67
N GLU A 247 0.39 -17.48 -9.08
CA GLU A 247 -0.22 -17.90 -10.34
C GLU A 247 0.67 -17.56 -11.54
N GLU A 248 1.19 -16.33 -11.60
CA GLU A 248 2.13 -15.90 -12.66
C GLU A 248 3.40 -16.74 -12.67
N ASN A 249 3.95 -17.05 -11.49
CA ASN A 249 5.16 -17.87 -11.40
C ASN A 249 4.90 -19.33 -11.79
N GLU A 250 3.79 -19.93 -11.36
CA GLU A 250 3.39 -21.28 -11.75
C GLU A 250 3.15 -21.39 -13.25
N VAL A 251 2.50 -20.40 -13.86
CA VAL A 251 2.32 -20.35 -15.32
C VAL A 251 3.68 -20.29 -16.02
N ARG A 252 4.59 -19.41 -15.57
CA ARG A 252 5.94 -19.30 -16.15
C ARG A 252 6.71 -20.61 -16.05
N LEU A 253 6.69 -21.26 -14.88
CA LEU A 253 7.36 -22.55 -14.68
C LEU A 253 6.77 -23.66 -15.55
N ALA A 254 5.43 -23.69 -15.70
CA ALA A 254 4.77 -24.64 -16.58
C ALA A 254 5.10 -24.39 -18.06
N GLU A 255 5.18 -23.13 -18.50
CA GLU A 255 5.60 -22.78 -19.85
C GLU A 255 7.06 -23.21 -20.13
N GLU A 256 7.98 -22.90 -19.20
CA GLU A 256 9.38 -23.32 -19.29
C GLU A 256 9.51 -24.84 -19.34
N TRP A 257 8.72 -25.56 -18.54
CA TRP A 257 8.68 -27.02 -18.56
C TRP A 257 8.18 -27.55 -19.90
N LEU A 258 7.08 -27.00 -20.44
CA LEU A 258 6.52 -27.41 -21.73
C LEU A 258 7.49 -27.17 -22.89
N VAL A 259 8.16 -26.03 -22.91
CA VAL A 259 9.22 -25.70 -23.88
C VAL A 259 10.30 -26.78 -23.87
N ASN A 260 10.76 -27.16 -22.68
CA ASN A 260 11.82 -28.15 -22.51
C ASN A 260 11.40 -29.59 -22.83
N ALA A 261 10.17 -29.96 -22.46
CA ALA A 261 9.60 -31.29 -22.66
C ALA A 261 9.29 -31.56 -24.14
N TYR A 262 8.66 -30.61 -24.83
CA TYR A 262 8.25 -30.75 -26.23
C TYR A 262 9.28 -30.26 -27.24
N LYS A 263 10.44 -29.76 -26.77
CA LYS A 263 11.49 -29.15 -27.62
C LYS A 263 10.89 -28.10 -28.57
N SER A 264 10.07 -27.22 -28.00
CA SER A 264 9.42 -26.12 -28.73
C SER A 264 10.09 -24.79 -28.44
N ASP A 265 9.90 -23.78 -29.30
CA ASP A 265 10.48 -22.45 -29.07
C ASP A 265 9.65 -21.61 -28.09
N ARG A 266 8.34 -21.86 -28.05
CA ARG A 266 7.38 -21.12 -27.21
C ARG A 266 6.37 -22.06 -26.60
N ALA A 267 5.88 -21.72 -25.42
CA ALA A 267 4.67 -22.30 -24.85
C ALA A 267 3.70 -21.19 -24.46
N ARG A 268 2.42 -21.53 -24.43
CA ARG A 268 1.38 -20.69 -23.83
C ARG A 268 0.39 -21.54 -23.07
N ILE A 269 0.16 -21.19 -21.81
CA ILE A 269 -0.91 -21.80 -21.01
C ILE A 269 -2.24 -21.11 -21.35
N MET A 270 -3.26 -21.91 -21.65
CA MET A 270 -4.59 -21.40 -21.97
C MET A 270 -5.49 -21.38 -20.72
N SER A 271 -5.38 -22.41 -19.89
CA SER A 271 -6.09 -22.50 -18.62
C SER A 271 -5.36 -23.43 -17.66
N MET A 272 -5.24 -22.99 -16.41
CA MET A 272 -4.57 -23.71 -15.33
C MET A 272 -5.37 -23.52 -14.05
N ASP A 273 -5.57 -24.61 -13.32
CA ASP A 273 -6.22 -24.59 -12.01
C ASP A 273 -5.17 -24.51 -10.91
N PHE A 274 -5.48 -23.79 -9.84
CA PHE A 274 -4.60 -23.60 -8.70
C PHE A 274 -5.31 -24.01 -7.41
N GLN A 275 -4.67 -24.87 -6.63
CA GLN A 275 -5.09 -25.27 -5.29
C GLN A 275 -4.03 -24.85 -4.29
N TYR A 276 -4.41 -23.97 -3.37
CA TYR A 276 -3.51 -23.45 -2.32
C TYR A 276 -3.65 -24.31 -1.07
N ASP A 277 -2.52 -24.76 -0.54
CA ASP A 277 -2.44 -25.50 0.72
C ASP A 277 -1.61 -24.72 1.73
N GLY A 278 -2.19 -24.47 2.91
CA GLY A 278 -1.51 -23.80 4.01
C GLY A 278 -0.93 -22.42 3.70
N LEU A 279 -1.61 -21.58 2.90
CA LEU A 279 -1.14 -20.22 2.60
C LEU A 279 -1.31 -19.31 3.83
N VAL A 280 -0.18 -18.90 4.43
CA VAL A 280 -0.12 -18.08 5.64
C VAL A 280 0.56 -16.74 5.34
N LEU A 281 0.04 -15.67 5.94
CA LEU A 281 0.68 -14.35 5.95
C LEU A 281 1.30 -14.05 7.30
N ALA A 282 2.55 -13.62 7.30
CA ALA A 282 3.26 -13.11 8.46
C ALA A 282 3.59 -11.61 8.30
N PRO A 283 3.32 -10.78 9.32
CA PRO A 283 3.72 -9.39 9.32
C PRO A 283 5.19 -9.23 9.70
N ILE A 284 5.95 -8.52 8.87
CA ILE A 284 7.39 -8.34 9.05
C ILE A 284 7.79 -6.88 8.80
N TYR A 285 8.66 -6.35 9.65
CA TYR A 285 9.31 -5.06 9.46
C TYR A 285 10.69 -5.22 8.84
N VAL A 286 10.93 -4.47 7.77
CA VAL A 286 12.21 -4.46 7.04
C VAL A 286 12.94 -3.14 7.30
N PRO A 287 14.22 -3.17 7.69
CA PRO A 287 15.02 -1.98 7.98
C PRO A 287 15.48 -1.31 6.70
N VAL A 288 15.28 0.00 6.61
CA VAL A 288 15.55 0.80 5.42
C VAL A 288 16.10 2.16 5.80
N TYR A 289 17.13 2.62 5.09
CA TYR A 289 17.53 4.02 5.07
C TYR A 289 16.81 4.75 3.94
N VAL A 290 16.20 5.88 4.28
CA VAL A 290 15.50 6.74 3.31
C VAL A 290 16.31 8.00 3.09
N PHE A 291 16.89 8.10 1.90
CA PHE A 291 17.65 9.27 1.45
C PHE A 291 16.71 10.23 0.73
N THR A 292 16.63 11.45 1.21
CA THR A 292 15.85 12.52 0.56
C THR A 292 16.77 13.38 -0.30
N ILE A 293 16.47 13.43 -1.59
CA ILE A 293 17.19 14.22 -2.60
C ILE A 293 16.29 15.38 -3.02
N ARG A 294 16.84 16.60 -3.08
CA ARG A 294 16.13 17.75 -3.63
C ARG A 294 16.46 17.92 -5.11
N HIS A 295 15.45 17.90 -5.98
CA HIS A 295 15.60 18.15 -7.42
C HIS A 295 14.47 19.06 -7.90
N LEU A 296 14.81 20.20 -8.52
CA LEU A 296 13.85 21.19 -9.05
C LEU A 296 12.75 21.55 -8.04
N ASP A 297 13.17 21.88 -6.81
CA ASP A 297 12.28 22.25 -5.69
C ASP A 297 11.33 21.15 -5.18
N ARG A 298 11.58 19.89 -5.54
CA ARG A 298 10.83 18.74 -5.03
C ARG A 298 11.75 17.74 -4.34
N ASN A 299 11.19 17.06 -3.35
CA ASN A 299 11.89 16.03 -2.59
C ASN A 299 11.56 14.66 -3.17
N PHE A 300 12.59 13.94 -3.59
CA PHE A 300 12.52 12.55 -4.01
C PHE A 300 13.17 11.67 -2.97
N ARG A 301 12.68 10.43 -2.85
CA ARG A 301 13.16 9.48 -1.84
C ARG A 301 13.78 8.28 -2.54
N THR A 302 14.96 7.88 -2.07
CA THR A 302 15.61 6.62 -2.42
C THR A 302 15.69 5.77 -1.16
N PHE A 303 15.29 4.52 -1.29
CA PHE A 303 15.24 3.52 -0.23
C PHE A 303 16.46 2.63 -0.38
N VAL A 304 17.20 2.40 0.70
CA VAL A 304 18.32 1.47 0.74
C VAL A 304 18.08 0.46 1.84
N GLN A 305 18.12 -0.83 1.51
CA GLN A 305 17.88 -1.89 2.48
C GLN A 305 19.06 -2.01 3.46
N ALA A 306 18.79 -1.96 4.76
CA ALA A 306 19.81 -1.86 5.80
C ALA A 306 20.22 -3.18 6.48
N HIS A 307 19.84 -4.32 5.90
CA HIS A 307 20.21 -5.65 6.43
C HIS A 307 21.20 -6.40 5.53
N ASP A 308 21.04 -6.32 4.20
CA ASP A 308 21.85 -7.09 3.26
C ASP A 308 23.10 -6.30 2.82
N ALA A 309 24.26 -6.96 2.81
CA ALA A 309 25.52 -6.41 2.31
C ALA A 309 25.51 -6.22 0.78
N ALA A 310 24.60 -6.91 0.07
CA ALA A 310 24.40 -6.71 -1.36
C ALA A 310 23.93 -5.29 -1.71
N GLY A 311 23.38 -4.55 -0.75
CA GLY A 311 23.04 -3.13 -0.92
C GLY A 311 21.92 -2.93 -1.94
N LEU A 312 20.75 -3.53 -1.69
CA LEU A 312 19.59 -3.29 -2.53
C LEU A 312 19.07 -1.86 -2.33
N ALA A 313 18.90 -1.14 -3.42
CA ALA A 313 18.38 0.20 -3.43
C ALA A 313 17.20 0.33 -4.41
N GLY A 314 16.21 1.12 -4.01
CA GLY A 314 14.99 1.35 -4.77
C GLY A 314 14.63 2.82 -4.80
N GLY A 315 14.19 3.32 -5.95
CA GLY A 315 13.82 4.73 -6.08
C GLY A 315 13.82 5.17 -7.52
N LEU A 316 13.65 6.48 -7.72
CA LEU A 316 13.83 7.07 -9.03
C LEU A 316 15.33 7.32 -9.27
N ARG A 317 15.83 6.92 -10.45
CA ARG A 317 17.19 7.22 -10.89
C ARG A 317 17.27 8.59 -11.54
N PHE A 318 18.32 9.33 -11.25
CA PHE A 318 18.58 10.64 -11.83
C PHE A 318 19.63 10.54 -12.93
N TYR A 319 19.35 11.21 -14.04
CA TYR A 319 20.23 11.22 -15.21
C TYR A 319 20.76 12.63 -15.47
N SER A 320 22.02 12.70 -15.88
CA SER A 320 22.66 13.96 -16.26
C SER A 320 22.12 14.40 -17.62
N TRP A 321 21.27 15.43 -17.60
CA TRP A 321 20.71 16.01 -18.82
C TRP A 321 21.80 16.52 -19.77
N GLN A 322 22.89 17.08 -19.23
CA GLN A 322 24.04 17.60 -20.00
C GLN A 322 24.75 16.50 -20.80
N ARG A 323 25.00 15.35 -20.16
CA ARG A 323 25.68 14.22 -20.83
C ARG A 323 24.80 13.59 -21.89
N ILE A 324 23.51 13.38 -21.58
CA ILE A 324 22.58 12.81 -22.54
C ILE A 324 22.40 13.74 -23.74
N SER A 325 22.19 15.04 -23.50
CA SER A 325 22.03 16.01 -24.59
C SER A 325 23.28 16.15 -25.45
N ALA A 326 24.48 16.07 -24.85
CA ALA A 326 25.73 16.07 -25.60
C ALA A 326 25.84 14.86 -26.52
N VAL A 327 25.52 13.65 -26.04
CA VAL A 327 25.50 12.44 -26.88
C VAL A 327 24.46 12.56 -27.99
N THR A 328 23.26 13.06 -27.69
CA THR A 328 22.23 13.31 -28.71
C THR A 328 22.73 14.29 -29.78
N ALA A 329 23.41 15.37 -29.38
CA ALA A 329 23.97 16.34 -30.33
C ALA A 329 25.04 15.70 -31.23
N VAL A 330 25.96 14.91 -30.66
CA VAL A 330 26.99 14.18 -31.45
C VAL A 330 26.34 13.21 -32.43
N CYS A 331 25.36 12.42 -32.00
CA CYS A 331 24.62 11.51 -32.88
C CYS A 331 23.86 12.26 -33.99
N ALA A 332 23.24 13.40 -33.68
CA ALA A 332 22.52 14.21 -34.64
C ALA A 332 23.45 14.84 -35.69
N ILE A 333 24.63 15.33 -35.27
CA ILE A 333 25.67 15.84 -36.18
C ILE A 333 26.15 14.72 -37.12
N ALA A 334 26.44 13.53 -36.58
CA ALA A 334 26.85 12.37 -37.38
C ALA A 334 25.76 11.97 -38.40
N ALA A 335 24.49 11.97 -37.97
CA ALA A 335 23.37 11.68 -38.86
C ALA A 335 23.24 12.71 -40.00
N LEU A 336 23.41 14.01 -39.72
CA LEU A 336 23.41 15.06 -40.74
C LEU A 336 24.58 14.93 -41.70
N ALA A 337 25.76 14.54 -41.22
CA ALA A 337 26.94 14.33 -42.06
C ALA A 337 26.74 13.16 -43.04
N VAL A 338 26.05 12.09 -42.63
CA VAL A 338 25.78 10.91 -43.47
C VAL A 338 24.63 11.14 -44.45
N LEU A 339 23.53 11.77 -43.99
CA LEU A 339 22.31 11.92 -44.79
C LEU A 339 22.34 13.15 -45.71
N GLY A 340 23.21 14.12 -45.41
CA GLY A 340 23.29 15.41 -46.09
C GLY A 340 22.13 16.34 -45.72
N THR A 341 22.39 17.65 -45.69
CA THR A 341 21.36 18.68 -45.43
C THR A 341 20.33 18.79 -46.56
N SER A 342 20.64 18.24 -47.74
CA SER A 342 19.86 18.35 -48.97
C SER A 342 18.54 17.58 -48.95
N ARG A 343 18.41 16.51 -48.15
CA ARG A 343 17.17 15.70 -48.10
C ARG A 343 16.00 16.38 -47.42
N PHE A 344 16.23 17.47 -46.69
CA PHE A 344 15.19 18.20 -45.95
C PHE A 344 14.87 19.59 -46.53
N GLY A 345 15.50 20.00 -47.64
CA GLY A 345 15.22 21.29 -48.29
C GLY A 345 15.54 22.52 -47.43
N LEU A 346 16.31 22.35 -46.36
CA LEU A 346 16.65 23.39 -45.40
C LEU A 346 18.10 23.86 -45.63
N GLY A 347 18.32 25.18 -45.59
CA GLY A 347 19.67 25.75 -45.64
C GLY A 347 20.55 25.23 -44.50
N MET A 348 21.88 25.29 -44.65
CA MET A 348 22.84 24.75 -43.67
C MET A 348 22.58 25.24 -42.23
N THR A 349 22.14 26.50 -42.08
CA THR A 349 21.84 27.10 -40.78
C THR A 349 20.54 26.54 -40.17
N SER A 350 19.45 26.49 -40.92
CA SER A 350 18.17 25.97 -40.43
C SER A 350 18.20 24.46 -40.21
N GLY A 351 18.93 23.72 -41.05
CA GLY A 351 19.17 22.28 -40.89
C GLY A 351 19.94 21.94 -39.61
N PHE A 352 20.92 22.77 -39.22
CA PHE A 352 21.64 22.58 -37.95
C PHE A 352 20.75 22.85 -36.73
N TRP A 353 20.00 23.95 -36.73
CA TRP A 353 19.10 24.28 -35.61
C TRP A 353 17.99 23.24 -35.43
N LEU A 354 17.30 22.85 -36.51
CA LEU A 354 16.22 21.87 -36.45
C LEU A 354 16.72 20.43 -36.29
N GLY A 355 17.88 20.10 -36.87
CA GLY A 355 18.42 18.75 -36.87
C GLY A 355 19.24 18.38 -35.63
N VAL A 356 19.91 19.34 -35.00
CA VAL A 356 20.83 19.09 -33.87
C VAL A 356 20.39 19.80 -32.60
N VAL A 357 20.19 21.12 -32.66
CA VAL A 357 19.98 21.93 -31.45
C VAL A 357 18.60 21.69 -30.86
N ALA A 358 17.54 21.76 -31.66
CA ALA A 358 16.18 21.54 -31.17
C ALA A 358 15.99 20.13 -30.57
N PRO A 359 16.42 19.02 -31.22
CA PRO A 359 16.29 17.69 -30.63
C PRO A 359 17.11 17.51 -29.35
N SER A 360 18.33 18.03 -29.30
CA SER A 360 19.18 17.92 -28.10
C SER A 360 18.62 18.73 -26.92
N LEU A 361 18.06 19.92 -27.16
CA LEU A 361 17.35 20.70 -26.15
C LEU A 361 16.06 20.00 -25.69
N LEU A 362 15.29 19.42 -26.60
CA LEU A 362 14.09 18.66 -26.25
C LEU A 362 14.42 17.45 -25.38
N VAL A 363 15.48 16.71 -25.72
CA VAL A 363 15.96 15.59 -24.89
C VAL A 363 16.48 16.10 -23.53
N ALA A 364 17.25 17.19 -23.51
CA ALA A 364 17.73 17.81 -22.27
C ALA A 364 16.56 18.18 -21.34
N TRP A 365 15.55 18.88 -21.86
CA TRP A 365 14.34 19.24 -21.11
C TRP A 365 13.57 18.01 -20.67
N SER A 366 13.40 17.02 -21.55
CA SER A 366 12.68 15.78 -21.23
C SER A 366 13.35 15.05 -20.07
N VAL A 367 14.68 14.92 -20.08
CA VAL A 367 15.45 14.28 -18.99
C VAL A 367 15.38 15.10 -17.70
N LEU A 368 15.50 16.43 -17.80
CA LEU A 368 15.47 17.33 -16.65
C LEU A 368 14.12 17.25 -15.89
N TYR A 369 13.01 17.20 -16.64
CA TYR A 369 11.66 17.15 -16.10
C TYR A 369 11.10 15.72 -15.95
N TYR A 370 11.78 14.70 -16.49
CA TYR A 370 11.37 13.29 -16.38
C TYR A 370 11.01 12.88 -14.95
N PRO A 371 11.80 13.21 -13.91
CA PRO A 371 11.43 12.89 -12.52
C PRO A 371 10.06 13.42 -12.08
N ILE A 372 9.71 14.62 -12.52
CA ILE A 372 8.47 15.30 -12.14
C ILE A 372 7.29 14.70 -12.90
N VAL A 373 7.47 14.43 -14.19
CA VAL A 373 6.45 13.81 -15.05
C VAL A 373 6.18 12.37 -14.60
N ASP A 374 7.24 11.59 -14.34
CA ASP A 374 7.15 10.22 -13.83
C ASP A 374 6.35 10.19 -12.52
N TYR A 375 6.69 11.10 -11.60
CA TYR A 375 5.97 11.28 -10.34
C TYR A 375 4.47 11.54 -10.59
N ARG A 376 4.12 12.52 -11.43
CA ARG A 376 2.71 12.89 -11.64
C ARG A 376 1.89 11.78 -12.30
N ILE A 377 2.42 11.14 -13.34
CA ILE A 377 1.71 10.08 -14.07
C ILE A 377 1.51 8.87 -13.15
N ARG A 378 2.56 8.43 -12.45
CA ARG A 378 2.51 7.21 -11.65
C ARG A 378 1.81 7.40 -10.30
N ASP A 379 1.80 8.59 -9.73
CA ASP A 379 0.99 8.93 -8.56
C ASP A 379 -0.51 8.89 -8.89
N TRP A 380 -0.90 9.34 -10.08
CA TRP A 380 -2.28 9.23 -10.55
C TRP A 380 -2.75 7.77 -10.65
N TRP A 381 -1.91 6.88 -11.20
CA TRP A 381 -2.19 5.43 -11.21
C TRP A 381 -2.27 4.84 -9.79
N ARG A 382 -1.39 5.28 -8.88
CA ARG A 382 -1.38 4.83 -7.48
C ARG A 382 -2.68 5.18 -6.76
N GLN A 383 -3.19 6.41 -6.92
CA GLN A 383 -4.46 6.82 -6.30
C GLN A 383 -5.60 5.91 -6.76
N ARG A 384 -5.67 5.63 -8.07
CA ARG A 384 -6.68 4.75 -8.63
C ARG A 384 -6.59 3.30 -8.09
N GLU A 385 -5.37 2.82 -7.85
CA GLU A 385 -5.12 1.51 -7.21
C GLU A 385 -5.59 1.52 -5.74
N MET A 386 -5.26 2.56 -4.97
CA MET A 386 -5.69 2.69 -3.56
C MET A 386 -7.21 2.79 -3.43
N ASP A 387 -7.86 3.58 -4.28
CA ASP A 387 -9.32 3.74 -4.29
C ASP A 387 -10.01 2.42 -4.62
N GLY A 388 -9.46 1.65 -5.57
CA GLY A 388 -9.94 0.32 -5.90
C GLY A 388 -9.87 -0.65 -4.72
N HIS A 389 -8.74 -0.69 -4.02
CA HIS A 389 -8.55 -1.63 -2.90
C HIS A 389 -9.33 -1.25 -1.65
N THR A 390 -9.47 0.04 -1.36
CA THR A 390 -10.26 0.51 -0.21
C THR A 390 -11.76 0.27 -0.40
N ALA A 391 -12.27 0.44 -1.63
CA ALA A 391 -13.65 0.11 -1.98
C ALA A 391 -13.93 -1.41 -2.08
N GLU A 392 -12.97 -2.20 -2.54
CA GLU A 392 -13.08 -3.67 -2.56
C GLU A 392 -13.01 -4.26 -1.13
N ALA A 393 -12.15 -3.71 -0.28
CA ALA A 393 -12.01 -4.11 1.12
C ALA A 393 -13.22 -3.75 2.00
N SER A 394 -14.17 -2.96 1.53
CA SER A 394 -15.45 -2.69 2.18
C SER A 394 -16.62 -3.51 1.61
N SER A 395 -16.44 -4.18 0.47
CA SER A 395 -17.51 -4.82 -0.31
C SER A 395 -17.38 -6.34 -0.50
N ALA A 396 -16.30 -6.97 -0.03
CA ALA A 396 -16.06 -8.40 -0.20
C ALA A 396 -17.13 -9.27 0.52
N PRO A 397 -17.97 -10.04 -0.21
CA PRO A 397 -19.01 -10.90 0.35
C PRO A 397 -18.52 -12.37 0.37
N TRP A 398 -18.19 -12.90 1.56
CA TRP A 398 -17.85 -14.32 1.91
C TRP A 398 -16.48 -14.82 1.35
N ASP A 399 -15.68 -15.70 1.97
CA ASP A 399 -15.63 -16.40 3.26
C ASP A 399 -14.16 -16.43 3.72
N THR A 400 -13.86 -16.00 4.94
CA THR A 400 -12.50 -15.86 5.46
C THR A 400 -12.29 -16.73 6.69
N ASP A 401 -12.22 -18.04 6.52
CA ASP A 401 -12.07 -18.99 7.64
C ASP A 401 -10.85 -18.68 8.56
N TRP A 402 -9.81 -18.02 8.04
CA TRP A 402 -8.62 -17.61 8.78
C TRP A 402 -8.67 -16.16 9.31
N THR A 403 -9.55 -15.27 8.79
CA THR A 403 -9.86 -13.99 9.47
C THR A 403 -11.03 -14.12 10.44
N LYS A 404 -11.87 -15.17 10.36
CA LYS A 404 -12.91 -15.48 11.35
C LYS A 404 -12.37 -15.56 12.77
N ALA A 405 -11.10 -15.89 12.99
CA ALA A 405 -10.49 -15.84 14.33
C ALA A 405 -10.22 -14.39 14.80
N TYR A 406 -9.90 -13.48 13.88
CA TYR A 406 -9.69 -12.06 14.13
C TYR A 406 -11.04 -11.32 14.22
N ASP A 407 -11.96 -11.61 13.31
CA ASP A 407 -13.32 -11.04 13.27
C ASP A 407 -14.16 -11.54 14.46
N ARG A 408 -14.02 -12.81 14.90
CA ARG A 408 -14.63 -13.30 16.15
C ARG A 408 -14.04 -12.64 17.39
N MET A 409 -12.73 -12.38 17.42
CA MET A 409 -12.08 -11.66 18.51
C MET A 409 -12.55 -10.20 18.57
N GLU A 410 -12.71 -9.55 17.41
CA GLU A 410 -13.24 -8.18 17.30
C GLU A 410 -14.74 -8.11 17.63
N GLU A 411 -15.54 -9.11 17.25
CA GLU A 411 -16.93 -9.24 17.67
C GLU A 411 -17.07 -9.56 19.16
N GLU A 412 -16.19 -10.39 19.74
CA GLU A 412 -16.15 -10.67 21.17
C GLU A 412 -15.75 -9.42 21.95
N GLN A 413 -14.80 -8.63 21.47
CA GLN A 413 -14.49 -7.32 22.03
C GLN A 413 -15.67 -6.35 21.89
N ARG A 414 -16.31 -6.24 20.73
CA ARG A 414 -17.52 -5.42 20.56
C ARG A 414 -18.67 -5.87 21.46
N ARG A 415 -18.84 -7.17 21.69
CA ARG A 415 -19.84 -7.72 22.62
C ARG A 415 -19.43 -7.46 24.07
N GLN A 416 -18.14 -7.53 24.41
CA GLN A 416 -17.63 -7.16 25.73
C GLN A 416 -17.85 -5.67 25.99
N ASP A 417 -17.47 -4.78 25.06
CA ASP A 417 -17.71 -3.34 25.12
C ASP A 417 -19.21 -3.01 25.19
N TRP A 418 -20.05 -3.69 24.41
CA TRP A 418 -21.51 -3.51 24.47
C TRP A 418 -22.10 -4.03 25.78
N SER A 419 -21.59 -5.15 26.31
CA SER A 419 -21.98 -5.71 27.61
C SER A 419 -21.51 -4.85 28.77
N GLU A 420 -20.33 -4.24 28.67
CA GLU A 420 -19.73 -3.34 29.65
C GLU A 420 -20.49 -2.00 29.63
N ASN A 421 -20.88 -1.50 28.45
CA ASN A 421 -21.81 -0.37 28.33
C ASN A 421 -23.22 -0.70 28.85
N GLN A 422 -23.71 -1.92 28.64
CA GLN A 422 -24.97 -2.38 29.24
C GLN A 422 -24.87 -2.53 30.75
N GLN A 423 -23.73 -2.95 31.28
CA GLN A 423 -23.47 -3.06 32.72
C GLN A 423 -23.27 -1.67 33.33
N TYR A 424 -22.72 -0.70 32.60
CA TYR A 424 -22.75 0.73 32.96
C TYR A 424 -24.17 1.29 32.99
N GLN A 425 -25.02 0.92 32.03
CA GLN A 425 -26.44 1.33 32.00
C GLN A 425 -27.27 0.62 33.09
N GLN A 426 -27.00 -0.66 33.38
CA GLN A 426 -27.66 -1.41 34.45
C GLN A 426 -27.17 -0.99 35.84
N GLN A 427 -25.88 -0.77 36.07
CA GLN A 427 -25.37 -0.18 37.32
C GLN A 427 -25.87 1.25 37.52
N SER A 428 -26.09 2.01 36.44
CA SER A 428 -26.78 3.31 36.51
C SER A 428 -28.29 3.19 36.75
N SER A 429 -28.90 2.03 36.47
CA SER A 429 -30.31 1.73 36.71
C SER A 429 -30.58 1.20 38.13
N TYR A 430 -29.67 0.40 38.70
CA TYR A 430 -29.75 -0.13 40.07
C TYR A 430 -29.36 0.87 41.17
N GLY A 431 -28.98 2.09 40.80
CA GLY A 431 -28.88 3.23 41.71
C GLY A 431 -30.19 4.00 41.93
N SER A 432 -31.30 3.61 41.28
CA SER A 432 -32.62 4.27 41.42
C SER A 432 -33.49 3.65 42.53
N GLY A 433 -32.88 3.39 43.69
CA GLY A 433 -33.54 2.87 44.88
C GLY A 433 -33.60 3.89 46.01
N ARG A 434 -34.52 4.86 45.91
CA ARG A 434 -35.19 5.55 47.03
C ARG A 434 -34.28 6.24 48.08
N SER A 435 -33.99 7.53 47.87
CA SER A 435 -34.02 8.50 48.98
C SER A 435 -34.90 9.69 48.60
N SER A 436 -36.07 9.72 49.22
CA SER A 436 -36.88 10.91 49.36
C SER A 436 -36.21 11.81 50.40
N SER A 437 -35.49 12.84 49.93
CA SER A 437 -35.25 14.06 50.71
C SER A 437 -35.23 15.25 49.76
N ALA A 438 -36.34 15.97 49.74
CA ALA A 438 -36.44 17.29 49.14
C ALA A 438 -35.32 18.21 49.66
N GLY A 439 -34.70 19.00 48.77
CA GLY A 439 -33.85 20.12 49.19
C GLY A 439 -32.83 20.60 48.16
N SER A 440 -33.17 21.69 47.46
CA SER A 440 -32.29 22.68 46.84
C SER A 440 -31.45 22.30 45.60
N GLY A 441 -32.10 22.22 44.44
CA GLY A 441 -31.53 22.57 43.14
C GLY A 441 -32.46 23.56 42.42
N PRO A 442 -31.97 24.55 41.64
CA PRO A 442 -32.81 25.54 40.98
C PRO A 442 -33.83 24.85 40.05
N PRO A 443 -35.08 25.35 39.93
CA PRO A 443 -36.07 24.76 39.05
C PRO A 443 -35.61 24.88 37.59
N GLY A 444 -35.24 23.76 36.95
CA GLY A 444 -34.90 23.72 35.52
C GLY A 444 -33.70 22.86 35.08
N ASP A 445 -33.10 22.05 35.95
CA ASP A 445 -31.93 21.20 35.62
C ASP A 445 -32.14 19.72 36.03
N PRO A 446 -32.91 18.92 35.25
CA PRO A 446 -33.32 17.56 35.64
C PRO A 446 -32.16 16.55 35.72
N MET A 447 -31.04 16.76 35.02
CA MET A 447 -29.86 15.90 35.04
C MET A 447 -28.65 16.54 35.75
N GLY A 448 -28.82 17.76 36.28
CA GLY A 448 -27.80 18.43 37.08
C GLY A 448 -26.60 18.99 36.31
N TYR A 449 -26.63 19.18 34.99
CA TYR A 449 -25.45 19.65 34.23
C TYR A 449 -25.05 21.09 34.53
N TYR A 450 -26.01 21.98 34.74
CA TYR A 450 -25.74 23.37 35.14
C TYR A 450 -25.18 23.40 36.56
N SER A 451 -25.75 22.60 37.46
CA SER A 451 -25.26 22.48 38.83
C SER A 451 -23.86 21.83 38.92
N THR A 452 -23.55 20.85 38.06
CA THR A 452 -22.25 20.18 38.01
C THR A 452 -21.12 21.12 37.58
N LEU A 453 -21.41 22.05 36.66
CA LEU A 453 -20.48 23.10 36.27
C LEU A 453 -20.54 24.34 37.17
N GLY A 454 -21.52 24.43 38.07
CA GLY A 454 -21.72 25.57 38.97
C GLY A 454 -22.14 26.86 38.26
N VAL A 455 -22.85 26.75 37.14
CA VAL A 455 -23.26 27.87 36.29
C VAL A 455 -24.78 28.01 36.25
N SER A 456 -25.28 29.22 36.03
CA SER A 456 -26.72 29.46 35.85
C SER A 456 -27.21 28.90 34.51
N LYS A 457 -28.51 28.62 34.39
CA LYS A 457 -29.15 28.22 33.13
C LYS A 457 -28.99 29.29 32.05
N ASP A 458 -28.92 30.56 32.43
CA ASP A 458 -28.72 31.70 31.53
C ASP A 458 -27.25 31.97 31.20
N ALA A 459 -26.32 31.14 31.69
CA ALA A 459 -24.90 31.37 31.52
C ALA A 459 -24.48 31.40 30.04
N SER A 460 -23.60 32.33 29.69
CA SER A 460 -23.04 32.43 28.34
C SER A 460 -22.12 31.24 28.05
N VAL A 461 -21.88 30.96 26.76
CA VAL A 461 -20.94 29.89 26.35
C VAL A 461 -19.53 30.15 26.90
N GLN A 462 -19.14 31.43 27.04
CA GLN A 462 -17.86 31.83 27.60
C GLN A 462 -17.75 31.52 29.10
N GLU A 463 -18.84 31.69 29.86
CA GLU A 463 -18.92 31.35 31.29
C GLU A 463 -18.92 29.84 31.53
N ILE A 464 -19.61 29.07 30.68
CA ILE A 464 -19.58 27.61 30.72
C ILE A 464 -18.16 27.09 30.47
N GLN A 465 -17.44 27.71 29.53
CA GLN A 465 -16.05 27.37 29.21
C GLN A 465 -15.06 27.81 30.30
N SER A 466 -15.29 28.92 31.00
CA SER A 466 -14.44 29.35 32.12
C SER A 466 -14.64 28.43 33.34
N ALA A 467 -15.88 28.09 33.66
CA ALA A 467 -16.23 27.18 34.75
C ALA A 467 -15.67 25.77 34.53
N PHE A 468 -15.79 25.23 33.31
CA PHE A 468 -15.19 23.95 32.94
C PHE A 468 -13.66 23.96 33.13
N ARG A 469 -12.97 25.02 32.68
CA ARG A 469 -11.51 25.13 32.84
C ARG A 469 -11.09 25.14 34.32
N GLY A 470 -11.80 25.87 35.17
CA GLY A 470 -11.52 25.89 36.61
C GLY A 470 -11.72 24.54 37.29
N LEU A 471 -12.81 23.83 36.94
CA LEU A 471 -13.13 22.52 37.50
C LEU A 471 -12.21 21.41 36.96
N ALA A 472 -11.84 21.46 35.68
CA ALA A 472 -10.91 20.52 35.04
C ALA A 472 -9.52 20.58 35.68
N MET A 473 -9.01 21.78 35.99
CA MET A 473 -7.74 21.94 36.71
C MET A 473 -7.82 21.43 38.15
N LYS A 474 -8.95 21.64 38.83
CA LYS A 474 -9.15 21.22 40.22
C LYS A 474 -9.20 19.70 40.38
N TRP A 475 -9.82 19.01 39.42
CA TRP A 475 -10.09 17.57 39.46
C TRP A 475 -9.21 16.75 38.48
N HIS A 476 -8.13 17.34 37.94
CA HIS A 476 -7.21 16.63 37.05
C HIS A 476 -6.52 15.47 37.78
N PRO A 477 -6.39 14.27 37.16
CA PRO A 477 -5.82 13.09 37.81
C PRO A 477 -4.34 13.25 38.22
N ASP A 478 -3.56 14.16 37.60
CA ASP A 478 -2.19 14.49 38.06
C ASP A 478 -2.16 15.18 39.42
N ARG A 479 -3.27 15.77 39.86
CA ARG A 479 -3.29 16.56 41.11
C ARG A 479 -3.49 15.69 42.35
N PHE A 480 -3.81 14.41 42.18
CA PHE A 480 -4.05 13.48 43.29
C PHE A 480 -2.94 12.41 43.31
N SER A 481 -2.27 12.24 44.44
CA SER A 481 -1.14 11.31 44.56
C SER A 481 -1.56 9.90 45.01
N THR A 482 -2.70 9.75 45.71
CA THR A 482 -3.19 8.46 46.22
C THR A 482 -4.13 7.77 45.21
N PRO A 483 -4.16 6.42 45.14
CA PRO A 483 -5.02 5.68 44.21
C PRO A 483 -6.53 5.92 44.42
N GLU A 484 -6.96 6.09 45.66
CA GLU A 484 -8.37 6.33 46.00
C GLU A 484 -8.84 7.74 45.59
N ASP A 485 -7.99 8.76 45.76
CA ASP A 485 -8.33 10.13 45.36
C ASP A 485 -8.23 10.30 43.84
N LYS A 486 -7.35 9.55 43.17
CA LYS A 486 -7.34 9.45 41.70
C LYS A 486 -8.65 8.88 41.16
N ALA A 487 -9.22 7.86 41.81
CA ALA A 487 -10.52 7.29 41.41
C ALA A 487 -11.68 8.30 41.60
N LYS A 488 -11.71 9.02 42.73
CA LYS A 488 -12.70 10.08 42.99
C LYS A 488 -12.55 11.26 42.02
N GLY A 489 -11.31 11.69 41.76
CA GLY A 489 -10.99 12.73 40.79
C GLY A 489 -11.40 12.34 39.37
N LYS A 490 -11.12 11.11 38.95
CA LYS A 490 -11.55 10.57 37.64
C LYS A 490 -13.08 10.58 37.50
N LYS A 491 -13.82 10.14 38.52
CA LYS A 491 -15.29 10.15 38.49
C LYS A 491 -15.85 11.57 38.37
N LYS A 492 -15.35 12.52 39.18
CA LYS A 492 -15.75 13.93 39.11
C LYS A 492 -15.38 14.57 37.77
N PHE A 493 -14.20 14.25 37.24
CA PHE A 493 -13.75 14.74 35.95
C PHE A 493 -14.64 14.22 34.80
N GLN A 494 -15.10 12.97 34.86
CA GLN A 494 -16.04 12.42 33.90
C GLN A 494 -17.40 13.13 33.95
N GLU A 495 -17.94 13.38 35.14
CA GLU A 495 -19.19 14.14 35.36
C GLU A 495 -19.10 15.57 34.76
N ILE A 496 -18.00 16.28 35.06
CA ILE A 496 -17.72 17.64 34.54
C ILE A 496 -17.60 17.64 33.01
N THR A 497 -16.93 16.63 32.45
CA THR A 497 -16.73 16.50 30.99
C THR A 497 -18.04 16.22 30.27
N ALA A 498 -18.88 15.35 30.84
CA ALA A 498 -20.20 15.03 30.30
C ALA A 498 -21.09 16.29 30.26
N ALA A 499 -21.17 17.04 31.36
CA ALA A 499 -21.93 18.29 31.44
C ALA A 499 -21.47 19.32 30.41
N TYR A 500 -20.15 19.54 30.28
CA TYR A 500 -19.59 20.47 29.30
C TYR A 500 -19.88 20.05 27.85
N SER A 501 -19.84 18.75 27.54
CA SER A 501 -20.09 18.26 26.17
C SER A 501 -21.51 18.56 25.66
N VAL A 502 -22.48 18.62 26.58
CA VAL A 502 -23.88 18.92 26.29
C VAL A 502 -24.10 20.44 26.24
N LEU A 503 -23.58 21.16 27.24
CA LEU A 503 -23.82 22.60 27.40
C LEU A 503 -23.02 23.50 26.45
N ARG A 504 -21.88 23.02 25.93
CA ARG A 504 -21.05 23.74 24.96
C ARG A 504 -21.72 23.85 23.58
N ASP A 505 -22.43 22.81 23.15
CA ASP A 505 -23.08 22.79 21.85
C ASP A 505 -24.48 23.41 21.95
N ALA A 506 -24.68 24.54 21.27
CA ALA A 506 -25.94 25.27 21.28
C ALA A 506 -27.15 24.40 20.87
N LYS A 507 -26.95 23.42 19.99
CA LYS A 507 -28.02 22.51 19.55
C LYS A 507 -28.40 21.52 20.66
N LYS A 508 -27.40 20.93 21.32
CA LYS A 508 -27.61 19.96 22.41
C LYS A 508 -28.12 20.62 23.69
N ARG A 509 -27.62 21.81 24.02
CA ARG A 509 -28.12 22.65 25.12
C ARG A 509 -29.60 22.96 24.94
N ARG A 510 -30.01 23.37 23.73
CA ARG A 510 -31.43 23.66 23.45
C ARG A 510 -32.33 22.42 23.60
N SER A 511 -31.88 21.26 23.13
CA SER A 511 -32.59 20.00 23.35
C SER A 511 -32.71 19.70 24.85
N TYR A 512 -31.60 19.77 25.58
CA TYR A 512 -31.55 19.55 27.02
C TYR A 512 -32.50 20.49 27.80
N ASP A 513 -32.52 21.77 27.44
CA ASP A 513 -33.39 22.79 28.06
C ASP A 513 -34.88 22.56 27.78
N THR A 514 -35.22 21.89 26.67
CA THR A 514 -36.60 21.68 26.22
C THR A 514 -37.17 20.35 26.70
N THR A 515 -36.39 19.27 26.64
CA THR A 515 -36.86 17.90 26.90
C THR A 515 -36.30 17.28 28.18
N GLY A 516 -35.31 17.91 28.83
CA GLY A 516 -34.64 17.36 30.01
C GLY A 516 -33.78 16.11 29.74
N HIS A 517 -33.62 15.73 28.46
CA HIS A 517 -32.86 14.57 28.01
C HIS A 517 -31.91 14.97 26.87
N VAL A 518 -30.73 14.33 26.79
CA VAL A 518 -29.66 14.63 25.83
C VAL A 518 -29.80 13.87 24.53
#